data_AF-A0A534RKY1-F1
#
_entry.id   AF-A0A534RKY1-F1
#
_cell.length_a   1.000
_cell.length_b   1.000
_cell.length_c   1.000
_cell.angle_alpha   90.00
_cell.angle_beta   90.00
_cell.angle_gamma   90.00
#
_symmetry.space_group_name_H-M   'P 1'
#
loop_
_entity.id
_entity.type
_entity.pdbx_description
1 polymer ?
#
loop_
_entity_poly.entity_id
_entity_poly.type
_entity_poly.pdbx_seq_one_letter_code
_entity_poly.pdbx_strand_id
1 'polypeptide(L)' 'MPSKGSAYRAEGNPTLRTVCAHCGKSIPTEVGHAHPLDVDLRRETWGLVGYHAALKTVFATCTACHDTGWQPPEFERGN' A
#
# COMPACT_ATOMS: atom_id res chain seq x y z
N MET A 1 -2.47 -6.98 -31.46
CA MET A 1 -2.53 -7.67 -30.15
C MET A 1 -2.94 -6.63 -29.12
N PRO A 2 -4.11 -6.71 -28.47
CA PRO A 2 -4.40 -5.78 -27.38
C PRO A 2 -3.58 -6.23 -26.16
N SER A 3 -2.68 -5.36 -25.70
CA SER A 3 -1.99 -5.53 -24.42
C SER A 3 -3.04 -5.59 -23.32
N LYS A 4 -3.18 -6.76 -22.69
CA LYS A 4 -3.96 -6.92 -21.45
C LYS A 4 -3.29 -6.07 -20.36
N GLY A 5 -3.79 -4.86 -20.18
CA GLY A 5 -3.37 -3.93 -19.15
C GLY A 5 -4.46 -2.89 -18.94
N SER A 6 -4.75 -2.57 -17.68
CA SER A 6 -5.63 -1.47 -17.32
C SER A 6 -5.14 -0.18 -17.98
N ALA A 7 -6.02 0.57 -18.64
CA ALA A 7 -5.71 1.91 -19.16
C ALA A 7 -5.35 2.92 -18.07
N TYR A 8 -5.68 2.60 -16.81
CA TYR A 8 -5.40 3.40 -15.63
C TYR A 8 -4.28 2.75 -14.80
N ARG A 9 -3.31 3.58 -14.37
CA ARG A 9 -2.35 3.25 -13.30
C ARG A 9 -3.10 2.81 -12.04
N ALA A 10 -2.52 1.98 -11.17
CA ALA A 10 -3.13 1.67 -9.87
C ALA A 10 -3.45 2.94 -9.05
N GLU A 11 -2.56 3.94 -9.08
CA GLU A 11 -2.73 5.25 -8.43
C GLU A 11 -3.91 6.07 -9.01
N GLY A 12 -4.10 5.99 -10.33
CA GLY A 12 -5.17 6.67 -11.06
C GLY A 12 -6.41 5.80 -11.25
N ASN A 13 -6.40 4.57 -10.75
CA ASN A 13 -7.52 3.65 -10.83
C ASN A 13 -8.31 3.72 -9.51
N PRO A 14 -9.50 4.34 -9.51
CA PRO A 14 -10.30 4.47 -8.29
C PRO A 14 -10.72 3.10 -7.72
N THR A 15 -10.67 2.02 -8.51
CA THR A 15 -11.03 0.67 -8.05
C THR A 15 -9.87 -0.09 -7.40
N LEU A 16 -8.64 0.41 -7.47
CA LEU A 16 -7.44 -0.17 -6.85
C LEU A 16 -6.93 0.69 -5.70
N ARG A 17 -7.86 1.13 -4.84
CA ARG A 17 -7.55 1.90 -3.63
C ARG A 17 -7.91 1.10 -2.38
N THR A 18 -7.10 1.27 -1.35
CA THR A 18 -7.33 0.74 0.00
C THR A 18 -7.34 1.91 0.99
N VAL A 19 -7.57 1.62 2.26
CA VAL A 19 -7.57 2.62 3.33
C VAL A 19 -6.39 2.40 4.27
N CYS A 20 -5.76 3.49 4.70
CA CYS A 20 -4.75 3.45 5.75
C CYS A 20 -5.38 2.92 7.05
N ALA A 21 -4.80 1.88 7.62
CA ALA A 21 -5.24 1.24 8.87
C ALA A 21 -5.19 2.19 10.08
N HIS A 22 -4.36 3.24 10.02
CA HIS A 22 -4.27 4.24 11.10
C HIS A 22 -5.22 5.42 10.90
N CYS A 23 -5.08 6.15 9.78
CA CYS A 23 -5.75 7.43 9.58
C CYS A 23 -6.95 7.39 8.63
N GLY A 24 -7.31 6.22 8.09
CA GLY A 24 -8.44 6.05 7.18
C GLY A 24 -8.27 6.70 5.80
N LYS A 25 -7.13 7.34 5.52
CA LYS A 25 -6.84 7.96 4.22
C LYS A 25 -6.90 6.92 3.10
N SER A 26 -7.60 7.25 2.01
CA SER A 26 -7.60 6.42 0.81
C SER A 26 -6.24 6.49 0.10
N ILE A 27 -5.59 5.34 -0.08
CA ILE A 27 -4.26 5.16 -0.67
C ILE A 27 -4.30 4.10 -1.78
N PRO A 28 -3.39 4.10 -2.75
CA PRO A 28 -3.32 3.04 -3.76
C PRO A 28 -3.07 1.66 -3.12
N THR A 29 -3.78 0.62 -3.58
CA THR A 29 -3.66 -0.75 -3.05
C THR A 29 -2.31 -1.38 -3.38
N GLU A 30 -1.75 -1.05 -4.53
CA GLU A 30 -0.45 -1.55 -4.99
C GLU A 30 0.52 -0.37 -5.14
N VAL A 31 1.78 -0.59 -4.76
CA VAL A 31 2.88 0.27 -5.21
C VAL A 31 2.95 0.06 -6.71
N GLY A 32 2.74 1.11 -7.51
CA GLY A 32 2.92 1.02 -8.95
C GLY A 32 4.29 0.43 -9.24
N HIS A 33 4.37 -0.60 -10.10
CA HIS A 33 5.67 -1.08 -10.56
C HIS A 33 6.39 0.08 -11.25
N ALA A 34 7.65 0.29 -10.86
CA ALA A 34 8.56 1.24 -11.46
C ALA A 34 8.49 1.16 -12.99
N HIS A 35 7.90 2.17 -13.63
CA HIS A 35 8.00 2.33 -15.06
C HIS A 35 9.37 2.95 -15.36
N PRO A 36 10.08 2.53 -16.42
CA PRO A 36 11.35 3.13 -16.84
C PRO A 36 11.32 4.64 -17.16
N LEU A 37 10.14 5.27 -17.12
CA LEU A 37 9.93 6.70 -17.37
C LEU A 37 9.50 7.46 -16.10
N ASP A 38 9.43 6.78 -14.95
CA ASP A 38 9.08 7.44 -13.69
C ASP A 38 10.27 8.29 -13.23
N VAL A 39 10.03 9.60 -13.12
CA VAL A 39 11.04 10.59 -12.70
C VAL A 39 11.27 10.51 -11.18
N ASP A 40 10.30 10.00 -10.42
CA ASP A 40 10.40 9.84 -8.97
C ASP A 40 9.52 8.65 -8.52
N LEU A 41 10.15 7.60 -8.00
CA LEU A 41 9.49 6.39 -7.52
C LEU A 41 9.21 6.52 -6.02
N ARG A 42 8.06 7.10 -5.67
CA ARG A 42 7.67 7.25 -4.27
C ARG A 42 6.63 6.22 -3.90
N ARG A 43 7.04 5.31 -3.02
CA ARG A 43 6.13 4.37 -2.37
C ARG A 43 5.12 5.16 -1.53
N GLU A 44 3.83 5.03 -1.84
CA GLU A 44 2.75 5.67 -1.09
C GLU A 44 2.08 4.76 -0.04
N THR A 45 2.19 3.44 -0.24
CA THR A 45 1.53 2.42 0.58
C THR A 45 2.54 1.40 1.12
N TRP A 46 2.48 1.18 2.43
CA TRP A 46 3.28 0.23 3.19
C TRP A 46 2.39 -0.88 3.74
N GLY A 47 2.71 -2.14 3.42
CA GLY A 47 1.99 -3.29 3.97
C GLY A 47 2.68 -3.77 5.25
N LEU A 48 2.19 -3.34 6.40
CA LEU A 48 2.68 -3.82 7.70
C LEU A 48 2.05 -5.17 8.00
N VAL A 49 2.86 -6.20 8.23
CA VAL A 49 2.37 -7.57 8.43
C VAL A 49 2.21 -7.85 9.92
N GLY A 50 1.09 -8.42 10.31
CA GLY A 50 0.80 -8.78 11.69
C GLY A 50 -0.21 -9.91 11.80
N TYR A 51 -0.69 -10.18 13.02
CA TYR A 51 -1.68 -11.23 13.29
C TYR A 51 -2.95 -10.66 13.93
N HIS A 52 -4.04 -10.56 13.15
CA HIS A 52 -5.34 -10.19 13.68
C HIS A 52 -6.21 -11.45 13.81
N ALA A 53 -6.76 -11.70 15.00
CA ALA A 53 -7.58 -12.88 15.29
C ALA A 53 -6.91 -14.22 14.89
N ALA A 54 -5.61 -14.37 15.21
CA ALA A 54 -4.77 -15.51 14.85
C ALA A 54 -4.55 -15.72 13.33
N LEU A 55 -5.02 -14.79 12.49
CA LEU A 55 -4.81 -14.80 11.05
C LEU A 55 -3.76 -13.77 10.65
N LYS A 56 -2.80 -14.21 9.83
CA LYS A 56 -1.82 -13.31 9.23
C LYS A 56 -2.55 -12.28 8.36
N THR A 57 -2.37 -11.02 8.71
CA THR A 57 -3.09 -9.89 8.13
C THR A 57 -2.09 -8.82 7.68
N VAL A 58 -2.40 -8.13 6.58
CA VAL A 58 -1.63 -6.99 6.07
C VAL A 58 -2.39 -5.70 6.40
N PHE A 59 -1.77 -4.85 7.19
CA PHE A 59 -2.26 -3.53 7.53
C PHE A 59 -1.68 -2.50 6.56
N ALA A 60 -2.47 -2.10 5.56
CA ALA A 60 -2.07 -1.06 4.61
C ALA A 60 -1.92 0.28 5.34
N THR A 61 -0.77 0.92 5.17
CA THR A 61 -0.39 2.14 5.89
C THR A 61 0.14 3.17 4.91
N CYS A 62 -0.32 4.42 5.01
CA CYS A 62 0.19 5.49 4.16
C CYS A 62 1.60 5.90 4.58
N THR A 63 2.40 6.45 3.65
CA THR A 63 3.77 6.91 3.92
C THR A 63 3.85 7.88 5.10
N ALA A 64 2.89 8.81 5.24
CA ALA A 64 2.88 9.74 6.37
C ALA A 64 2.78 9.02 7.74
N CYS A 65 1.91 8.00 7.87
CA CYS A 65 1.80 7.25 9.13
C CYS A 65 2.99 6.31 9.33
N HIS A 66 3.48 5.71 8.25
CA HIS A 66 4.68 4.88 8.29
C HIS A 66 5.90 5.68 8.78
N ASP A 67 6.10 6.90 8.25
CA ASP A 67 7.24 7.77 8.57
C ASP A 67 7.17 8.31 10.02
N THR A 68 5.97 8.43 10.59
CA THR A 68 5.82 8.71 12.04
C THR A 68 6.18 7.52 12.94
N GLY A 69 6.50 6.37 12.35
CA GLY A 69 6.80 5.13 13.08
C GLY A 69 5.56 4.42 13.60
N TRP A 70 4.37 4.74 13.09
CA TRP A 70 3.15 4.05 13.49
C TRP A 70 3.20 2.58 13.06
N GLN A 71 2.80 1.70 13.98
CA GLN A 71 2.67 0.27 13.75
C GLN A 71 1.37 -0.20 14.40
N PRO A 72 0.61 -1.12 13.78
CA PRO A 72 -0.54 -1.71 14.43
C PRO A 72 -0.08 -2.53 15.66
N PRO A 73 -0.92 -2.64 16.70
CA PRO A 73 -0.56 -3.39 17.91
C PRO A 73 -0.29 -4.87 17.60
N GLU A 74 -0.91 -5.41 16.54
CA GLU A 74 -0.67 -6.79 16.09
C GLU A 74 0.53 -6.95 15.14
N PHE A 75 1.33 -5.90 14.93
CA PHE A 75 2.48 -5.93 14.02
C PHE A 75 3.55 -6.90 14.49
N GLU A 76 3.95 -7.82 13.62
CA GLU A 76 5.15 -8.63 13.84
C GLU A 76 6.35 -7.93 13.21
N ARG A 77 7.27 -7.47 14.05
CA ARG A 77 8.59 -7.05 13.61
C ARG A 77 9.32 -8.34 13.22
N GLY A 78 9.48 -8.56 11.91
CA GLY A 78 10.20 -9.72 11.40
C GLY A 78 11.54 -9.89 12.15
N ASN A 79 11.71 -11.07 12.75
CA ASN A 79 12.95 -11.51 13.38
C ASN A 79 14.04 -11.72 12.32
#